data_AF-K0NBM5-F1
#
_entry.id   AF-K0NBM5-F1
#
_cell.length_a   1.000
_cell.length_b   1.000
_cell.length_c   1.000
_cell.angle_alpha   90.00
_cell.angle_beta   90.00
_cell.angle_gamma   90.00
#
_symmetry.space_group_name_H-M   'P 1'
#
loop_
_entity.id
_entity.type
_entity.pdbx_description
1 polymer ?
#
loop_
_entity_poly.entity_id
_entity_poly.type
_entity_poly.pdbx_seq_one_letter_code
_entity_poly.pdbx_strand_id
1 'polypeptide(L)'
;MMTGIDGINKISLNTEPLPDRISRRNPEFARRMEEAIKDVNSKQHIADDSIEKVIQGEMGIHEGMMALGKADTSLKILAQVRNKAMAAYNEIMRMQV
;
A
#
# COMPACT_ATOMS: atom_id res chain seq x y z
N MET A 1 -2.86 19.98 -58.49
CA MET A 1 -2.75 21.12 -57.55
C MET A 1 -4.17 21.55 -57.25
N MET A 2 -4.67 21.83 -56.04
CA MET A 2 -4.21 21.69 -54.66
C MET A 2 -5.49 21.59 -53.82
N THR A 3 -5.39 20.81 -52.75
CA THR A 3 -6.34 20.50 -51.69
C THR A 3 -7.08 21.70 -51.10
N GLY A 4 -8.40 21.57 -50.96
CA GLY A 4 -9.23 22.36 -50.03
C GLY A 4 -9.57 21.52 -48.80
N ILE A 5 -8.69 21.57 -47.81
CA ILE A 5 -8.87 21.33 -46.37
C ILE A 5 -10.28 20.91 -45.88
N ASP A 6 -10.47 19.60 -45.72
CA ASP A 6 -11.41 19.00 -44.76
C ASP A 6 -10.68 18.90 -43.41
N GLY A 7 -10.93 19.84 -42.51
CA GLY A 7 -10.02 20.07 -41.38
C GLY A 7 -10.61 20.87 -40.24
N ILE A 8 -11.83 20.55 -39.79
CA ILE A 8 -12.33 20.95 -38.46
C ILE A 8 -13.38 19.95 -37.96
N ASN A 9 -12.99 18.68 -37.81
CA ASN A 9 -13.73 17.78 -36.93
C ASN A 9 -12.76 16.85 -36.22
N LYS A 10 -12.06 17.35 -35.19
CA LYS A 10 -11.29 16.51 -34.25
C LYS A 10 -10.77 17.30 -33.04
N ILE A 11 -11.69 17.73 -32.19
CA ILE A 11 -11.44 17.60 -30.75
C ILE A 11 -12.62 16.80 -30.21
N SER A 12 -12.70 15.54 -30.64
CA SER A 12 -13.47 14.53 -29.93
C SER A 12 -12.74 14.29 -28.62
N LEU A 13 -13.20 14.93 -27.55
CA LEU A 13 -12.91 14.49 -26.19
C LEU A 13 -13.50 13.07 -26.08
N ASN A 14 -12.68 12.07 -26.40
CA ASN A 14 -13.02 10.68 -26.22
C ASN A 14 -13.10 10.45 -24.70
N THR A 15 -14.27 10.68 -24.11
CA THR A 15 -14.57 10.25 -22.76
C THR A 15 -14.64 8.73 -22.80
N GLU A 16 -13.50 8.08 -22.53
CA GLU A 16 -13.46 6.63 -22.37
C GLU A 16 -14.59 6.18 -21.42
N PRO A 17 -15.40 5.19 -21.83
CA PRO A 17 -16.54 4.75 -21.05
C PRO A 17 -16.07 4.23 -19.68
N LEU A 18 -16.81 4.61 -18.62
CA LEU A 18 -16.53 4.27 -17.22
C LEU A 18 -16.09 2.79 -16.95
N PRO A 19 -16.64 1.76 -17.63
CA PRO A 19 -16.26 0.36 -17.42
C PRO A 19 -14.79 0.04 -17.71
N ASP A 20 -14.19 0.69 -18.71
CA ASP A 20 -12.80 0.43 -19.11
C ASP A 20 -11.79 0.99 -18.09
N ARG A 21 -12.15 2.04 -17.36
CA ARG A 21 -11.29 2.60 -16.29
C ARG A 21 -11.22 1.73 -15.06
N ILE A 22 -12.32 1.04 -14.73
CA ILE A 22 -12.37 0.11 -13.59
C ILE A 22 -11.56 -1.16 -13.91
N SER A 23 -11.59 -1.62 -15.16
CA SER A 23 -10.84 -2.79 -15.62
C SER A 23 -9.32 -2.58 -15.65
N ARG A 24 -8.84 -1.33 -15.79
CA ARG A 24 -7.42 -0.96 -15.63
C ARG A 24 -6.99 -0.71 -14.17
N ARG A 25 -7.85 -0.95 -13.18
CA ARG A 25 -7.50 -0.79 -11.76
C ARG A 25 -6.51 -1.88 -11.36
N ASN A 26 -5.22 -1.58 -11.48
CA ASN A 26 -4.15 -2.49 -11.08
C ASN A 26 -4.26 -2.75 -9.56
N PRO A 27 -4.54 -4.00 -9.11
CA PRO A 27 -4.69 -4.34 -7.71
C PRO A 27 -3.35 -4.37 -6.94
N GLU A 28 -2.24 -4.02 -7.59
CA GLU A 28 -0.89 -4.06 -7.04
C GLU A 28 -0.73 -3.33 -5.71
N PHE A 29 -1.36 -2.17 -5.51
CA PHE A 29 -1.31 -1.48 -4.22
C PHE A 29 -1.95 -2.32 -3.10
N ALA A 30 -3.13 -2.88 -3.34
CA ALA A 30 -3.82 -3.71 -2.36
C ALA A 30 -3.00 -4.97 -2.04
N ARG A 31 -2.40 -5.60 -3.05
CA ARG A 31 -1.51 -6.75 -2.87
C ARG A 31 -0.28 -6.40 -2.03
N ARG A 32 0.40 -5.29 -2.33
CA ARG A 32 1.57 -4.82 -1.56
C ARG A 32 1.19 -4.49 -0.11
N MET A 33 0.01 -3.91 0.11
CA MET A 33 -0.49 -3.62 1.45
C MET A 33 -0.77 -4.92 2.24
N GLU A 34 -1.37 -5.91 1.59
CA GLU A 34 -1.61 -7.24 2.19
C GLU A 34 -0.29 -7.94 2.54
N GLU A 35 0.68 -7.93 1.62
CA GLU A 35 2.03 -8.46 1.85
C GLU A 35 2.71 -7.74 3.03
N ALA A 36 2.60 -6.41 3.13
CA ALA A 36 3.16 -5.64 4.23
C ALA A 36 2.51 -6.00 5.58
N ILE A 37 1.20 -6.21 5.62
CA ILE A 37 0.50 -6.66 6.84
C ILE A 37 1.01 -8.04 7.27
N LYS A 38 1.14 -8.98 6.32
CA LYS A 38 1.66 -10.33 6.58
C LYS A 38 3.10 -10.30 7.08
N ASP A 39 3.94 -9.46 6.49
CA ASP A 39 5.33 -9.27 6.91
C ASP A 39 5.44 -8.69 8.33
N VAL A 40 4.64 -7.67 8.67
CA VAL A 40 4.58 -7.13 10.04
C VAL A 40 4.11 -8.19 11.04
N ASN A 41 3.11 -9.00 10.69
CA ASN A 41 2.66 -10.10 11.54
C ASN A 41 3.76 -11.14 11.77
N SER A 42 4.46 -11.54 10.71
CA SER A 42 5.60 -12.46 10.79
C SER A 42 6.69 -11.91 11.72
N LYS A 43 7.05 -10.62 11.58
CA LYS A 43 8.04 -9.97 12.44
C LYS A 43 7.62 -9.91 13.91
N GLN A 44 6.33 -9.75 14.20
CA GLN A 44 5.81 -9.81 15.57
C GLN A 44 5.98 -11.21 16.17
N HIS A 45 5.59 -12.27 15.44
CA HIS A 45 5.83 -13.64 15.90
C HIS A 45 7.30 -13.95 16.14
N ILE A 46 8.18 -13.52 15.23
CA ILE A 46 9.63 -13.67 15.41
C ILE A 46 10.11 -12.94 16.67
N ALA A 47 9.58 -11.75 16.95
CA ALA A 47 9.92 -11.00 18.14
C ALA A 47 9.46 -11.72 19.42
N ASP A 48 8.24 -12.26 19.42
CA ASP A 48 7.69 -13.03 20.54
C ASP A 48 8.54 -14.30 20.82
N ASP A 49 8.85 -15.08 19.78
CA ASP A 49 9.75 -16.25 19.87
C ASP A 49 11.15 -15.86 20.38
N SER A 50 11.67 -14.73 19.89
CA SER A 50 12.96 -14.20 20.34
C SER A 50 12.95 -13.83 21.82
N ILE A 51 11.86 -13.24 22.33
CA ILE A 51 11.70 -12.94 23.76
C ILE A 51 11.74 -14.23 24.58
N GLU A 52 11.02 -15.26 24.15
CA GLU A 52 11.01 -16.56 24.85
C GLU A 52 12.43 -17.16 24.92
N LYS A 53 13.16 -17.17 23.81
CA LYS A 53 14.54 -17.66 23.75
C LYS A 53 15.50 -16.85 24.62
N VAL A 54 15.29 -15.53 24.74
CA VAL A 54 16.07 -14.69 25.65
C VAL A 54 15.82 -15.09 27.11
N ILE A 55 14.56 -15.31 27.48
CA ILE A 55 14.18 -15.73 28.85
C ILE A 55 14.78 -17.11 29.18
N GLN A 56 14.81 -18.02 28.22
CA GLN A 56 15.40 -19.35 28.36
C GLN A 56 16.94 -19.35 28.36
N GLY A 57 17.57 -18.22 28.02
CA GLY A 57 19.03 -18.09 27.90
C GLY A 57 19.61 -18.68 26.61
N GLU A 58 18.76 -19.05 25.64
CA GLU A 58 19.16 -19.59 24.33
C GLU A 58 19.52 -18.50 23.31
N MET A 59 19.15 -17.24 23.59
CA MET A 59 19.43 -16.08 22.76
C MET A 59 19.93 -14.91 23.62
N GLY A 60 20.87 -14.13 23.10
CA GLY A 60 21.31 -12.91 23.76
C GLY A 60 20.24 -11.82 23.77
N ILE A 61 20.24 -11.01 24.84
CA ILE A 61 19.27 -9.91 25.01
C ILE A 61 19.34 -8.91 23.85
N HIS A 62 20.54 -8.66 23.31
CA HIS A 62 20.73 -7.73 22.20
C HIS A 62 20.00 -8.21 20.95
N GLU A 63 20.14 -9.48 20.60
CA GLU A 63 19.48 -10.12 19.46
C GLU A 63 17.96 -10.12 19.61
N GLY A 64 17.45 -10.43 20.81
CA GLY A 64 16.02 -10.34 21.09
C GLY A 64 15.48 -8.91 20.97
N MET A 65 16.23 -7.92 21.48
CA MET A 65 15.87 -6.51 21.35
C MET A 65 15.90 -6.05 19.88
N MET A 66 16.79 -6.58 19.04
CA MET A 66 16.77 -6.29 17.60
C MET A 66 15.50 -6.83 16.93
N ALA A 67 15.07 -8.04 17.26
CA ALA A 67 13.85 -8.63 16.71
C ALA A 67 12.62 -7.80 17.09
N LEU A 68 12.50 -7.46 18.38
CA LEU A 68 11.51 -6.52 18.91
C LEU A 68 11.52 -5.17 18.20
N GLY A 69 12.70 -4.55 18.05
CA GLY A 69 12.84 -3.25 17.40
C GLY A 69 12.42 -3.27 15.93
N LYS A 70 12.72 -4.36 15.20
CA LYS A 70 12.26 -4.56 13.82
C LYS A 70 10.74 -4.67 13.73
N ALA A 71 10.12 -5.43 14.63
CA ALA A 71 8.67 -5.58 14.68
C ALA A 71 7.97 -4.24 14.97
N ASP A 72 8.40 -3.54 16.03
CA ASP A 72 7.85 -2.23 16.43
C ASP A 72 7.99 -1.18 15.33
N THR A 73 9.17 -1.04 14.73
CA THR A 73 9.40 -0.08 13.65
C THR A 73 8.52 -0.39 12.43
N SER A 74 8.42 -1.67 12.05
CA SER A 74 7.60 -2.07 10.91
C SER A 74 6.11 -1.79 11.15
N LEU A 75 5.62 -2.05 12.37
CA LEU A 75 4.24 -1.76 12.77
C LEU A 75 3.94 -0.25 12.72
N LYS A 76 4.85 0.58 13.24
CA LYS A 76 4.72 2.05 13.20
C LYS A 76 4.58 2.56 11.76
N ILE A 77 5.41 2.04 10.85
CA ILE A 77 5.34 2.41 9.43
C ILE A 77 3.99 1.98 8.84
N LEU A 78 3.57 0.73 9.07
CA LEU A 78 2.29 0.22 8.57
C LEU A 78 1.10 1.07 9.05
N ALA A 79 1.08 1.45 10.33
CA ALA A 79 0.04 2.29 10.90
C ALA A 79 -0.03 3.68 10.20
N GLN A 80 1.12 4.27 9.89
CA GLN A 80 1.16 5.53 9.13
C GLN A 80 0.59 5.37 7.72
N VAL A 81 0.93 4.29 7.01
CA VAL A 81 0.40 4.01 5.68
C VAL A 81 -1.11 3.78 5.74
N ARG A 82 -1.59 3.00 6.73
CA ARG A 82 -3.02 2.78 6.97
C ARG A 82 -3.77 4.09 7.14
N ASN A 83 -3.25 5.00 7.98
CA ASN A 83 -3.88 6.28 8.23
C ASN A 83 -3.92 7.16 6.97
N LYS A 84 -2.86 7.18 6.18
CA LYS A 84 -2.83 7.92 4.90
C LYS A 84 -3.81 7.34 3.88
N ALA A 85 -3.92 6.02 3.79
CA ALA A 85 -4.88 5.37 2.90
C ALA A 85 -6.33 5.71 3.28
N MET A 86 -6.65 5.68 4.58
CA MET A 86 -7.97 6.09 5.07
C MET A 86 -8.26 7.58 4.84
N ALA A 87 -7.28 8.45 5.03
CA ALA A 87 -7.42 9.87 4.74
C ALA A 87 -7.71 10.13 3.26
N ALA A 88 -6.98 9.48 2.36
CA ALA A 88 -7.22 9.58 0.91
C ALA A 88 -8.61 9.07 0.52
N TYR A 89 -9.08 7.97 1.12
CA TYR A 89 -10.43 7.48 0.92
C TYR A 89 -11.49 8.51 1.36
N ASN A 90 -11.33 9.09 2.55
CA ASN A 90 -12.23 10.12 3.06
C ASN A 90 -12.26 11.38 2.19
N GLU A 91 -11.11 11.79 1.65
CA GLU A 91 -11.02 12.95 0.76
C GLU A 91 -11.77 12.73 -0.56
N ILE A 92 -11.62 11.55 -1.18
CA ILE A 92 -12.38 11.20 -2.39
C ILE A 92 -13.90 11.25 -2.13
N MET A 93 -14.34 10.75 -0.98
CA MET A 93 -15.76 10.78 -0.59
C MET A 93 -16.29 12.20 -0.40
N ARG A 94 -15.45 13.12 0.09
CA ARG A 94 -15.80 14.54 0.25
C ARG A 94 -15.91 15.30 -1.07
N MET A 95 -15.26 14.84 -2.14
CA MET A 95 -15.38 15.47 -3.47
C MET A 95 -16.67 15.09 -4.22
N GLN A 96 -17.34 14.00 -3.82
CA GLN A 96 -18.51 13.46 -4.53
C GLN A 96 -19.86 13.97 -3.99
N VAL A 97 -19.86 14.78 -2.93
CA VAL A 97 -21.06 15.47 -2.42
C VAL A 97 -21.28 16.82 -3.10
#